data_AF-A0AA51MWK8-F1
#
_entry.id   AF-A0AA51MWK8-F1
#
_cell.length_a   1.000
_cell.length_b   1.000
_cell.length_c   1.000
_cell.angle_alpha   90.00
_cell.angle_beta   90.00
_cell.angle_gamma   90.00
#
_symmetry.space_group_name_H-M   'P 1'
#
loop_
_entity.id
_entity.type
_entity.pdbx_description
1 polymer ?
#
loop_
_entity_poly.entity_id
_entity_poly.type
_entity_poly.pdbx_seq_one_letter_code
_entity_poly.pdbx_strand_id
1 'polypeptide(L)'
;MLIDEFSVTICAKDSTGPYDYELRKRLVNLAKENNINHQIDIYPFYGSAALRAGYDIKVGLIGPGVDASHSFERTHIEAIDSTIKLGIAH
;
A
#
# COMPACT_ATOMS: atom_id res chain seq x y z
N MET A 1 9.30 -4.61 -8.50
CA MET A 1 7.92 -4.14 -8.36
C MET A 1 7.07 -5.29 -8.86
N LEU A 2 6.42 -5.99 -7.93
CA LEU A 2 5.61 -7.19 -8.23
C LEU A 2 4.13 -6.84 -8.45
N ILE A 3 3.82 -5.54 -8.45
CA ILE A 3 2.50 -4.95 -8.57
C ILE A 3 1.76 -5.52 -9.79
N ASP A 4 0.55 -6.06 -9.55
CA ASP A 4 -0.46 -6.17 -10.59
C ASP A 4 -1.35 -4.92 -10.59
N GLU A 5 -1.95 -4.60 -11.72
CA GLU A 5 -2.82 -3.44 -11.85
C GLU A 5 -4.23 -3.65 -11.26
N PHE A 6 -4.52 -4.81 -10.67
CA PHE A 6 -5.87 -5.26 -10.25
C PHE A 6 -6.05 -5.28 -8.72
N SER A 7 -4.98 -5.15 -7.95
CA SER A 7 -4.97 -5.28 -6.49
C SER A 7 -4.64 -3.96 -5.79
N VAL A 8 -5.06 -3.84 -4.52
CA VAL A 8 -4.49 -2.81 -3.64
C VAL A 8 -3.10 -3.27 -3.16
N THR A 9 -2.13 -2.36 -3.23
CA THR A 9 -0.79 -2.59 -2.67
C THR A 9 -0.77 -2.13 -1.23
N ILE A 10 -0.31 -3.01 -0.33
CA ILE A 10 0.03 -2.70 1.07
C ILE A 10 1.55 -2.67 1.18
N CYS A 11 2.13 -1.48 1.34
CA CYS A 11 3.59 -1.34 1.35
C CYS A 11 4.18 -1.80 2.69
N ALA A 12 5.14 -2.72 2.63
CA ALA A 12 5.84 -3.20 3.83
C ALA A 12 6.98 -2.27 4.25
N LYS A 13 7.65 -1.65 3.29
CA LYS A 13 8.85 -0.84 3.50
C LYS A 13 9.09 0.07 2.31
N ASP A 14 9.66 1.23 2.57
CA ASP A 14 10.23 2.10 1.55
C ASP A 14 11.75 2.35 1.80
N SER A 15 12.37 3.27 1.03
CA SER A 15 13.80 3.63 1.20
C SER A 15 14.14 4.23 2.57
N THR A 16 13.16 4.77 3.29
CA THR A 16 13.33 5.35 4.63
C THR A 16 13.27 4.30 5.72
N GLY A 17 12.50 3.23 5.53
CA GLY A 17 12.42 2.15 6.51
C GLY A 17 11.14 1.32 6.42
N PRO A 18 11.03 0.27 7.25
CA PRO A 18 9.80 -0.50 7.38
C PRO A 18 8.67 0.38 7.97
N TYR A 19 7.45 0.14 7.51
CA TYR A 19 6.24 0.70 8.16
C TYR A 19 5.90 -0.06 9.44
N ASP A 20 4.97 0.47 10.24
CA ASP A 20 4.53 -0.17 11.49
C ASP A 20 3.99 -1.59 11.23
N TYR A 21 4.59 -2.57 11.89
CA TYR A 21 4.32 -3.98 11.64
C TYR A 21 2.89 -4.38 12.00
N GLU A 22 2.39 -3.87 13.13
CA GLU A 22 1.04 -4.17 13.62
C GLU A 22 -0.03 -3.55 12.73
N LEU A 23 0.17 -2.30 12.30
CA LEU A 23 -0.70 -1.61 11.35
C LEU A 23 -0.76 -2.35 10.01
N ARG A 24 0.40 -2.72 9.46
CA ARG A 24 0.47 -3.51 8.22
C ARG A 24 -0.25 -4.85 8.37
N LYS A 25 -0.04 -5.56 9.49
CA LYS A 25 -0.69 -6.83 9.77
C LYS A 25 -2.22 -6.66 9.87
N ARG A 26 -2.69 -5.60 10.53
CA ARG A 26 -4.11 -5.24 10.59
C ARG A 26 -4.69 -5.02 9.20
N LEU A 27 -4.02 -4.25 8.34
CA LEU A 27 -4.48 -4.00 6.96
C LEU A 27 -4.56 -5.29 6.14
N VAL A 28 -3.57 -6.17 6.25
CA VAL A 28 -3.58 -7.48 5.58
C VAL A 28 -4.74 -8.35 6.08
N ASN A 29 -5.00 -8.35 7.40
CA ASN A 29 -6.11 -9.12 7.96
C ASN A 29 -7.46 -8.57 7.49
N LEU A 30 -7.66 -7.25 7.50
CA LEU A 30 -8.87 -6.61 6.98
C LEU A 30 -9.10 -6.96 5.52
N ALA A 31 -8.05 -6.94 4.69
CA ALA A 31 -8.16 -7.32 3.29
C ALA A 31 -8.59 -8.79 3.13
N LYS A 32 -8.02 -9.71 3.92
CA LYS A 32 -8.40 -11.13 3.91
C LYS A 32 -9.83 -11.36 4.38
N GLU A 33 -10.22 -10.75 5.50
CA GLU A 33 -11.56 -10.90 6.10
C GLU A 33 -12.66 -10.40 5.16
N ASN A 34 -12.38 -9.36 4.39
CA ASN A 34 -13.33 -8.75 3.44
C ASN A 34 -13.17 -9.28 2.00
N ASN A 35 -12.34 -10.29 1.76
CA ASN A 35 -12.03 -10.82 0.44
C ASN A 35 -11.59 -9.73 -0.58
N ILE A 36 -10.80 -8.76 -0.10
CA ILE A 36 -10.24 -7.68 -0.92
C ILE A 36 -8.92 -8.17 -1.53
N ASN A 37 -8.81 -8.03 -2.86
CA ASN A 37 -7.61 -8.41 -3.58
C ASN A 37 -6.45 -7.47 -3.21
N HIS A 38 -5.38 -8.04 -2.67
CA HIS A 38 -4.27 -7.26 -2.13
C HIS A 38 -2.92 -7.91 -2.40
N GLN A 39 -1.89 -7.08 -2.47
CA GLN A 39 -0.49 -7.51 -2.55
C GLN A 39 0.38 -6.77 -1.55
N ILE A 40 1.51 -7.37 -1.18
CA ILE A 40 2.53 -6.74 -0.34
C ILE A 40 3.74 -6.42 -1.21
N ASP A 41 4.15 -5.16 -1.27
CA ASP A 41 5.35 -4.75 -2.03
C ASP A 41 6.29 -3.85 -1.19
N ILE A 42 7.50 -3.64 -1.71
CA ILE A 42 8.56 -2.81 -1.14
C ILE A 42 8.92 -1.73 -2.17
N TYR A 43 9.03 -0.49 -1.71
CA TYR A 43 9.35 0.67 -2.56
C TYR A 43 10.78 1.15 -2.34
N PRO A 44 11.78 0.52 -2.99
CA PRO A 44 13.20 0.77 -2.68
C PRO A 44 13.69 2.17 -3.04
N PHE A 45 13.01 2.87 -3.96
CA PHE A 45 13.41 4.18 -4.47
C PHE A 45 12.53 5.34 -3.98
N TYR A 46 11.43 5.04 -3.30
CA TYR A 46 10.51 6.04 -2.75
C TYR A 46 10.73 6.18 -1.26
N GLY A 47 10.45 7.35 -0.68
CA GLY A 47 10.67 7.58 0.75
C GLY A 47 9.56 8.40 1.38
N SER A 48 9.20 8.03 2.60
CA SER A 48 8.15 8.69 3.36
C SER A 48 8.67 9.86 4.19
N ALA A 49 8.17 11.06 3.91
CA ALA A 49 8.42 12.23 4.74
C ALA A 49 7.90 12.04 6.18
N ALA A 50 6.77 11.33 6.35
CA ALA A 50 6.18 11.05 7.65
C ALA A 50 7.11 10.21 8.55
N LEU A 51 7.75 9.17 8.00
CA LEU A 51 8.74 8.38 8.74
C LEU A 51 10.01 9.19 9.05
N ARG A 52 10.45 10.06 8.13
CA ARG A 52 11.62 10.94 8.33
C ARG A 52 11.38 12.02 9.38
N ALA A 53 10.14 12.47 9.56
CA ALA A 53 9.80 13.53 10.49
C ALA A 53 9.94 13.12 11.97
N GLY A 54 10.06 11.82 12.27
CA GLY A 54 10.38 11.31 13.61
C GLY A 54 9.27 11.52 14.64
N TYR A 55 8.05 11.83 14.22
CA TYR A 55 6.89 11.90 15.10
C TYR A 55 6.48 10.49 15.56
N ASP A 56 6.02 10.37 16.81
CA ASP A 56 5.49 9.12 17.36
C ASP A 56 4.08 8.83 16.82
N ILE A 57 4.03 8.49 15.53
CA ILE A 57 2.81 8.14 14.81
C ILE A 57 2.99 6.82 14.07
N LYS A 58 1.94 6.00 14.06
CA LYS A 58 1.92 4.78 13.24
C LYS A 58 1.56 5.15 11.82
N VAL A 59 2.47 4.89 10.89
CA VAL A 59 2.29 5.17 9.47
C VAL A 59 2.18 3.86 8.70
N GLY A 60 1.22 3.80 7.79
CA GLY A 60 1.08 2.74 6.79
C GLY A 60 0.86 3.37 5.42
N LEU A 61 1.25 2.67 4.37
CA LEU A 61 1.03 3.10 2.99
C LEU A 61 0.22 2.03 2.25
N ILE A 62 -0.89 2.48 1.67
CA ILE A 62 -1.70 1.69 0.74
C ILE A 62 -1.97 2.50 -0.53
N GLY A 63 -2.21 1.83 -1.64
CA GLY A 63 -2.60 2.48 -2.88
C GLY A 63 -2.93 1.47 -3.98
N PRO A 64 -3.59 1.89 -5.06
CA PRO A 64 -3.86 1.02 -6.18
C PRO A 64 -2.56 0.54 -6.82
N GLY A 65 -2.56 -0.67 -7.37
CA GLY A 65 -1.47 -1.10 -8.24
C GLY A 65 -1.41 -0.24 -9.51
N VAL A 66 -0.22 0.30 -9.81
CA VAL A 66 0.04 1.15 -10.97
C VAL A 66 1.19 0.56 -11.77
N ASP A 67 0.99 0.46 -13.08
CA ASP A 67 1.99 0.14 -14.08
C ASP A 67 2.62 1.45 -14.63
N ALA A 68 3.93 1.42 -14.89
CA ALA A 68 4.71 2.55 -15.43
C ALA A 68 4.71 3.87 -14.62
N SER A 69 4.93 3.80 -13.29
CA SER A 69 5.05 4.98 -12.40
C SER A 69 6.05 6.01 -12.95
N HIS A 70 5.66 7.31 -12.98
CA HIS A 70 6.42 8.45 -13.53
C HIS A 70 6.51 8.58 -15.06
N SER A 71 5.62 7.93 -15.81
CA SER A 71 5.43 8.20 -17.24
C SER A 71 3.94 8.19 -17.60
N PHE A 72 3.49 7.39 -18.57
CA PHE A 72 2.07 7.14 -18.79
C PHE A 72 1.61 6.04 -17.83
N GLU A 73 1.04 6.44 -16.71
CA GLU A 73 0.60 5.53 -15.65
C GLU A 73 -0.70 4.82 -16.05
N ARG A 74 -0.75 3.49 -15.82
CA ARG A 74 -1.92 2.66 -16.07
C ARG A 74 -2.30 1.92 -14.79
N THR A 75 -3.59 1.87 -14.50
CA THR A 75 -4.15 1.14 -13.35
C THR A 75 -5.50 0.56 -13.76
N HIS A 76 -5.99 -0.45 -13.03
CA HIS A 76 -7.31 -1.02 -13.25
C HIS A 76 -8.32 -0.45 -12.26
N ILE A 77 -9.59 -0.32 -12.69
CA ILE A 77 -10.69 0.13 -11.82
C ILE A 77 -10.87 -0.77 -10.60
N GLU A 78 -10.51 -2.05 -10.71
CA GLU A 78 -10.55 -3.01 -9.60
C GLU A 78 -9.52 -2.71 -8.51
N ALA A 79 -8.33 -2.22 -8.85
CA ALA A 79 -7.35 -1.79 -7.86
C ALA A 79 -7.83 -0.55 -7.11
N ILE A 80 -8.51 0.36 -7.81
CA ILE A 80 -9.13 1.55 -7.20
C ILE A 80 -10.22 1.12 -6.22
N ASP A 81 -11.15 0.25 -6.66
CA ASP A 81 -12.23 -0.29 -5.82
C ASP A 81 -11.69 -1.05 -4.59
N SER A 82 -10.66 -1.89 -4.79
CA SER A 82 -9.99 -2.60 -3.69
C SER A 82 -9.34 -1.64 -2.70
N THR A 83 -8.74 -0.55 -3.18
CA THR A 83 -8.13 0.49 -2.33
C THR A 83 -9.19 1.21 -1.51
N ILE A 84 -10.31 1.59 -2.13
CA ILE A 84 -11.43 2.24 -1.44
C ILE A 84 -12.03 1.31 -0.39
N LYS A 85 -12.31 0.05 -0.74
CA LYS A 85 -12.85 -0.95 0.19
C LYS A 85 -11.94 -1.14 1.40
N LEU A 86 -10.63 -1.21 1.19
CA LEU A 86 -9.67 -1.35 2.28
C LEU A 86 -9.62 -0.10 3.16
N GLY A 87 -9.71 1.09 2.56
CA GLY A 87 -9.77 2.36 3.29
C GLY A 87 -11.03 2.52 4.14
N ILE A 88 -12.18 2.01 3.69
CA ILE A 88 -13.46 2.04 4.43
C ILE A 88 -13.50 0.99 5.54
N ALA A 89 -12.88 -0.17 5.33
CA ALA A 89 -12.86 -1.26 6.31
C ALA A 89 -11.95 -0.99 7.53
N HIS A 90 -11.09 0.03 7.45
CA HIS A 90 -10.11 0.40 8.47
C HIS A 90 -10.68 1.36 9.52
#